data_AF-A0A4Z0N4H3-F1
#
_entry.id   AF-A0A4Z0N4H3-F1
#
_cell.length_a   1.000
_cell.length_b   1.000
_cell.length_c   1.000
_cell.angle_alpha   90.00
_cell.angle_beta   90.00
_cell.angle_gamma   90.00
#
_symmetry.space_group_name_H-M   'P 1'
#
loop_
_entity.id
_entity.type
_entity.pdbx_description
1 polymer ?
#
loop_
_entity_poly.entity_id
_entity_poly.type
_entity_poly.pdbx_seq_one_letter_code
_entity_poly.pdbx_strand_id
1 'polypeptide(L)' 'MCEVKRAVGLLVASGLSVLAIGLAAQANAAPTVPFKNCSAAKAAGYCDITSDSPLYTPSQDRDQDGYACEC' A
#
# COMPACT_ATOMS: atom_id res chain seq x y z
N MET A 1 14.63 -35.57 38.50
CA MET A 1 15.19 -35.44 39.86
C MET A 1 15.99 -34.14 39.92
N CYS A 2 15.97 -33.48 41.07
CA CYS A 2 16.46 -32.13 41.40
C CYS A 2 17.78 -31.69 40.75
N GLU A 3 17.91 -30.39 40.42
CA GLU A 3 18.76 -29.50 41.23
C GLU A 3 18.55 -28.02 40.84
N VAL A 4 17.76 -27.31 41.65
CA VAL A 4 17.82 -25.85 41.75
C VAL A 4 19.17 -25.49 42.35
N LYS A 5 20.14 -25.08 41.53
CA LYS A 5 21.37 -24.47 42.03
C LYS A 5 21.93 -23.47 41.02
N ARG A 6 22.13 -22.25 41.53
CA ARG A 6 22.82 -21.11 40.91
C ARG A 6 21.93 -20.16 40.08
N ALA A 7 20.94 -19.60 40.78
CA ALA A 7 20.75 -18.16 40.70
C ALA A 7 22.10 -17.45 40.94
N VAL A 8 22.29 -16.28 40.33
CA VAL A 8 23.50 -15.44 40.37
C VAL A 8 24.52 -15.81 39.28
N GLY A 9 24.15 -15.46 38.04
CA GLY A 9 25.03 -15.37 36.89
C GLY A 9 24.84 -14.02 36.21
N LEU A 10 25.42 -12.99 36.82
CA LEU A 10 26.07 -11.84 36.19
C LEU A 10 25.44 -11.24 34.91
N LEU A 11 24.88 -10.04 35.07
CA LEU A 11 25.00 -8.88 34.16
C LEU A 11 24.95 -9.19 32.64
N VAL A 12 23.77 -9.06 32.04
CA VAL A 12 23.69 -8.65 30.62
C VAL A 12 22.94 -7.33 30.56
N ALA A 13 23.66 -6.35 30.04
CA ALA A 13 23.29 -4.97 29.87
C ALA A 13 21.96 -4.79 29.12
N SER A 14 21.23 -3.77 29.56
CA SER A 14 20.68 -2.70 28.71
C SER A 14 20.30 -3.06 27.28
N GLY A 15 18.99 -3.10 27.02
CA GLY A 15 18.47 -2.99 25.66
C GLY A 15 17.00 -3.41 25.55
N LEU A 16 16.07 -2.51 25.87
CA LEU A 16 14.73 -2.57 25.28
C LEU A 16 14.85 -2.25 23.79
N SER A 17 15.27 -3.22 22.97
CA SER A 17 15.32 -3.05 21.52
C SER A 17 13.99 -3.48 20.92
N VAL A 18 12.97 -2.65 21.12
CA VAL A 18 11.73 -2.72 20.35
C VAL A 18 12.05 -2.18 18.96
N LEU A 19 12.44 -3.05 18.02
CA LEU A 19 12.49 -2.66 16.60
C LEU A 19 11.05 -2.56 16.08
N ALA A 20 10.36 -1.48 16.43
CA ALA A 20 9.15 -1.05 15.75
C ALA A 20 9.57 -0.47 14.39
N ILE A 21 9.71 -1.33 13.39
CA ILE A 21 9.89 -0.91 11.99
C ILE A 21 8.55 -0.29 11.57
N GLY A 22 8.46 1.04 11.67
CA GLY A 22 7.31 1.79 11.18
C GLY A 22 7.14 1.53 9.69
N LEU A 23 6.09 0.79 9.34
CA LEU A 23 5.59 0.70 7.98
C LEU A 23 5.00 2.07 7.61
N ALA A 24 5.86 2.99 7.16
CA ALA A 24 5.40 4.19 6.50
C ALA A 24 4.75 3.77 5.18
N ALA A 25 3.41 3.61 5.19
CA ALA A 25 2.62 3.53 3.99
C ALA A 25 2.88 4.81 3.20
N GLN A 26 3.63 4.68 2.10
CA GLN A 26 3.87 5.78 1.18
C GLN A 26 2.51 6.09 0.54
N ALA A 27 1.86 7.14 1.04
CA ALA A 27 0.70 7.72 0.38
C ALA A 27 1.19 8.36 -0.92
N ASN A 28 1.33 7.55 -1.96
CA ASN A 28 1.54 8.04 -3.31
C ASN A 28 0.30 8.86 -3.66
N ALA A 29 0.47 10.16 -3.87
CA ALA A 29 -0.61 11.03 -4.29
C ALA A 29 -1.17 10.46 -5.60
N ALA A 30 -2.37 9.88 -5.53
CA ALA A 30 -3.06 9.40 -6.71
C ALA A 30 -3.31 10.61 -7.62
N PRO A 31 -3.16 10.46 -8.95
CA PRO A 31 -3.48 11.53 -9.87
C PRO A 31 -4.95 11.91 -9.69
N THR A 32 -5.20 13.20 -9.61
CA THR A 32 -6.54 13.77 -9.43
C THR A 32 -7.12 14.28 -10.75
N VAL A 33 -6.35 14.21 -11.82
CA VAL A 33 -6.74 14.62 -13.17
C VAL A 33 -6.91 13.40 -14.06
N PRO A 34 -8.00 13.29 -14.83
CA PRO A 34 -8.19 12.17 -15.73
C PRO A 34 -7.07 12.07 -16.76
N PHE A 35 -6.73 10.84 -17.13
CA PHE A 35 -5.79 10.60 -18.20
C PHE A 35 -6.35 11.09 -19.54
N LYS A 36 -5.47 11.49 -20.46
CA LYS A 36 -5.90 11.87 -21.83
C LYS A 36 -6.62 10.73 -22.55
N ASN A 37 -6.20 9.49 -22.29
CA ASN A 37 -6.72 8.27 -22.90
C ASN A 37 -6.30 7.04 -22.08
N CYS A 38 -7.01 5.94 -22.25
CA CYS A 38 -6.74 4.69 -21.53
C CYS A 38 -5.33 4.14 -21.74
N SER A 39 -4.71 4.36 -22.91
CA SER A 39 -3.32 3.95 -23.10
C SER A 39 -2.34 4.67 -22.16
N ALA A 40 -2.59 5.94 -21.83
CA ALA A 40 -1.79 6.68 -20.86
C ALA A 40 -2.06 6.18 -19.43
N ALA A 41 -3.32 5.86 -19.11
CA ALA A 41 -3.68 5.25 -17.83
C ALA A 41 -2.98 3.90 -17.63
N LYS A 42 -3.12 2.97 -18.59
CA LYS A 42 -2.48 1.65 -18.55
C LYS A 42 -0.95 1.75 -18.53
N ALA A 43 -0.35 2.70 -19.25
CA ALA A 43 1.09 2.96 -19.20
C ALA A 43 1.56 3.46 -17.82
N ALA A 44 0.70 4.19 -17.10
CA ALA A 44 0.93 4.60 -15.71
C ALA A 44 0.54 3.51 -14.69
N GLY A 45 0.05 2.36 -15.14
CA GLY A 45 -0.39 1.25 -14.28
C GLY A 45 -1.80 1.41 -13.71
N TYR A 46 -2.60 2.34 -14.24
CA TYR A 46 -4.01 2.52 -13.86
C TYR A 46 -4.89 1.74 -14.85
N CYS A 47 -5.56 0.72 -14.33
CA CYS A 47 -6.64 -0.04 -14.95
C CYS A 47 -7.87 -0.02 -14.03
N ASP A 48 -9.02 -0.42 -14.55
CA ASP A 48 -10.26 -0.63 -13.79
C ASP A 48 -10.63 0.60 -12.95
N ILE A 49 -10.59 1.77 -13.60
CA ILE A 49 -10.83 3.05 -12.93
C ILE A 49 -12.33 3.14 -12.62
N THR A 50 -12.67 2.99 -11.35
CA THR A 50 -14.05 3.04 -10.86
C THR A 50 -14.68 4.42 -11.03
N SER A 51 -15.99 4.49 -11.22
CA SER A 51 -16.75 5.74 -11.35
C SER A 51 -16.61 6.73 -10.17
N ASP A 52 -16.24 6.25 -8.99
CA ASP A 52 -15.93 7.05 -7.80
C ASP A 52 -14.53 7.70 -7.84
N SER A 53 -13.66 7.25 -8.75
CA SER A 53 -12.32 7.79 -8.90
C SER A 53 -12.32 9.15 -9.60
N PRO A 54 -11.50 10.12 -9.17
CA PRO A 54 -11.31 11.38 -9.90
C PRO A 54 -10.69 11.20 -11.29
N LEU A 55 -10.18 10.00 -11.57
CA LEU A 55 -9.61 9.61 -12.86
C LEU A 55 -10.69 9.13 -13.85
N TYR A 56 -11.89 8.82 -13.36
CA TYR A 56 -12.96 8.30 -14.19
C TYR A 56 -13.43 9.36 -15.18
N THR A 57 -13.58 8.93 -16.43
CA THR A 57 -14.12 9.77 -17.49
C THR A 57 -15.20 8.99 -18.23
N PRO A 58 -16.45 9.49 -18.30
CA PRO A 58 -17.54 8.81 -19.02
C PRO A 58 -17.28 8.61 -20.52
N SER A 59 -16.37 9.38 -21.12
CA SER A 59 -15.94 9.19 -22.52
C SER A 59 -14.97 8.01 -22.70
N GLN A 60 -14.34 7.56 -21.61
CA GLN A 60 -13.38 6.45 -21.60
C GLN A 60 -14.04 5.12 -21.22
N ASP A 61 -15.15 5.17 -20.50
CA ASP A 61 -16.07 4.06 -20.29
C ASP A 61 -17.04 3.97 -21.49
N ARG A 62 -16.75 3.04 -22.41
CA ARG A 62 -17.45 2.94 -23.72
C ARG A 62 -18.81 2.28 -23.59
N ASP A 63 -18.92 1.35 -22.66
CA ASP A 63 -20.07 0.48 -22.39
C ASP A 63 -20.89 0.94 -21.18
N GLN A 64 -20.41 1.94 -20.45
CA GLN A 64 -21.10 2.62 -19.34
C GLN A 64 -21.41 1.67 -18.18
N ASP A 65 -20.49 0.76 -17.90
CA ASP A 65 -20.62 -0.20 -16.82
C ASP A 65 -20.08 0.35 -15.48
N GLY A 66 -19.46 1.53 -15.51
CA GLY A 66 -18.89 2.21 -14.35
C GLY A 66 -17.38 1.98 -14.15
N TYR A 67 -16.72 1.29 -15.08
CA TYR A 67 -15.28 1.07 -15.09
C TYR A 67 -14.64 1.66 -16.35
N ALA A 68 -13.83 2.69 -16.17
CA ALA A 68 -13.06 3.26 -17.27
C ALA A 68 -11.71 2.54 -17.42
N CYS A 69 -11.29 2.39 -18.69
CA CYS A 69 -9.94 1.93 -19.03
C CYS A 69 -9.58 0.56 -18.44
N GLU A 70 -10.48 -0.38 -18.57
CA GLU A 70 -10.32 -1.75 -18.09
C GLU A 70 -9.05 -2.44 -18.62
N CYS A 71 -8.50 -3.31 -17.78
CA CYS A 71 -7.42 -4.21 -18.12
C CYS A 71 -7.93 -5.37 -18.98
#